data_AF-A0A7X7ZU57-F1
#
_entry.id   AF-A0A7X7ZU57-F1
#
_cell.length_a   1.000
_cell.length_b   1.000
_cell.length_c   1.000
_cell.angle_alpha   90.00
_cell.angle_beta   90.00
_cell.angle_gamma   90.00
#
_symmetry.space_group_name_H-M   'P 1'
#
loop_
_entity.id
_entity.type
_entity.pdbx_description
1 polymer ?
#
loop_
_entity_poly.entity_id
_entity_poly.type
_entity_poly.pdbx_seq_one_letter_code
_entity_poly.pdbx_strand_id
1 'polypeptide(L)'
;MNPRGNPAGPSHSSSNGILRLFVYGTLKRGFWNHDHFCQGFLGVEEAWVRGRLFETSSRIPVLRVPEEDILAVGTANPLADSATQAELTARVFDPDSSGRLPAAAPGEPWGPVQGEIFTFDDPEIRLPAIDRLEGFNPGGLCLYRRVLVPVRAGGNLLLAWLYAAGDHWGGRLRELPGGIWPPA
;
A
#
# COMPACT_ATOMS: atom_id res chain seq x y z
N MET A 1 -24.37 50.40 9.34
CA MET A 1 -24.90 49.26 8.56
C MET A 1 -23.72 48.67 7.80
N ASN A 2 -23.18 47.53 8.27
CA ASN A 2 -22.06 46.85 7.60
C ASN A 2 -22.62 45.62 6.88
N PRO A 3 -22.37 45.40 5.59
CA PRO A 3 -22.60 44.10 4.99
C PRO A 3 -21.46 43.16 5.41
N ARG A 4 -21.82 42.06 6.08
CA ARG A 4 -20.92 40.94 6.38
C ARG A 4 -20.66 40.19 5.07
N GLY A 5 -19.52 40.47 4.43
CA GLY A 5 -18.97 39.62 3.38
C GLY A 5 -18.38 38.36 4.00
N ASN A 6 -18.80 37.19 3.51
CA ASN A 6 -18.29 35.88 3.88
C ASN A 6 -16.75 35.80 3.83
N PRO A 7 -16.09 35.11 4.75
CA PRO A 7 -14.79 34.52 4.42
C PRO A 7 -15.06 33.24 3.62
N ALA A 8 -14.83 33.30 2.30
CA ALA A 8 -14.47 32.10 1.56
C ALA A 8 -13.09 31.67 2.07
N GLY A 9 -13.05 30.75 3.03
CA GLY A 9 -11.82 30.09 3.41
C GLY A 9 -11.29 29.30 2.21
N PRO A 10 -9.97 29.22 2.00
CA PRO A 10 -9.42 28.32 1.00
C PRO A 10 -9.78 26.89 1.43
N SER A 11 -10.65 26.23 0.67
CA SER A 11 -10.89 24.80 0.77
C SER A 11 -9.64 24.06 0.29
N HIS A 12 -8.65 23.96 1.17
CA HIS A 12 -7.68 22.89 1.11
C HIS A 12 -8.46 21.61 1.38
N SER A 13 -8.84 20.89 0.31
CA SER A 13 -9.21 19.49 0.44
C SER A 13 -8.03 18.78 1.08
N SER A 14 -8.11 18.53 2.39
CA SER A 14 -7.07 17.93 3.20
C SER A 14 -6.79 16.50 2.75
N SER A 15 -5.97 16.37 1.70
CA SER A 15 -5.45 15.10 1.20
C SER A 15 -4.59 14.35 2.25
N ASN A 16 -4.28 14.99 3.38
CA ASN A 16 -3.59 14.40 4.53
C ASN A 16 -4.35 13.24 5.20
N GLY A 17 -5.62 13.02 4.86
CA GLY A 17 -6.42 11.89 5.35
C GLY A 17 -6.57 10.72 4.37
N ILE A 18 -6.09 10.85 3.12
CA ILE A 18 -6.29 9.78 2.12
C ILE A 18 -5.22 8.70 2.26
N LEU A 19 -5.69 7.47 2.46
CA LEU A 19 -4.88 6.27 2.49
C LEU A 19 -5.14 5.43 1.25
N ARG A 20 -4.09 5.07 0.49
CA ARG A 20 -4.17 4.05 -0.54
C ARG A 20 -3.47 2.79 -0.05
N LEU A 21 -4.22 1.69 -0.01
CA LEU A 21 -3.73 0.38 0.42
C LEU A 21 -3.80 -0.59 -0.75
N PHE A 22 -2.66 -1.10 -1.18
CA PHE A 22 -2.56 -2.19 -2.14
C PHE A 22 -2.62 -3.54 -1.41
N VAL A 23 -3.56 -4.38 -1.79
CA VAL A 23 -3.75 -5.72 -1.23
C VAL A 23 -3.65 -6.79 -2.33
N TYR A 24 -2.99 -7.90 -2.01
CA TYR A 24 -2.66 -8.95 -2.98
C TYR A 24 -3.10 -10.35 -2.53
N GLY A 25 -3.79 -10.45 -1.40
CA GLY A 25 -4.04 -11.69 -0.68
C GLY A 25 -5.39 -11.74 0.03
N THR A 26 -5.37 -12.09 1.31
CA THR A 26 -6.56 -12.36 2.15
C THR A 26 -7.47 -11.15 2.36
N LEU A 27 -6.96 -9.94 2.12
CA LEU A 27 -7.68 -8.66 2.18
C LEU A 27 -8.37 -8.28 0.86
N LYS A 28 -8.08 -8.98 -0.25
CA LYS A 28 -8.77 -8.78 -1.54
C LYS A 28 -10.26 -9.09 -1.42
N ARG A 29 -11.07 -8.50 -2.30
CA ARG A 29 -12.51 -8.81 -2.37
C ARG A 29 -12.73 -10.31 -2.55
N GLY A 30 -13.69 -10.85 -1.80
CA GLY A 30 -14.05 -12.28 -1.82
C GLY A 30 -13.21 -13.17 -0.90
N PHE A 31 -12.27 -12.61 -0.13
CA PHE A 31 -11.48 -13.35 0.87
C PHE A 31 -11.89 -13.02 2.30
N TRP A 32 -11.56 -13.90 3.24
CA TRP A 32 -12.10 -13.93 4.61
C TRP A 32 -11.77 -12.70 5.47
N ASN A 33 -10.71 -11.93 5.15
CA ASN A 33 -10.39 -10.72 5.89
C ASN A 33 -11.05 -9.47 5.30
N HIS A 34 -11.56 -9.51 4.06
CA HIS A 34 -12.06 -8.32 3.39
C HIS A 34 -13.21 -7.65 4.13
N ASP A 35 -14.23 -8.42 4.51
CA ASP A 35 -15.44 -7.89 5.12
C ASP A 35 -15.21 -7.27 6.51
N HIS A 36 -14.13 -7.67 7.18
CA HIS A 36 -13.77 -7.14 8.49
C HIS A 36 -12.89 -5.89 8.39
N PHE A 37 -12.03 -5.78 7.38
CA PHE A 37 -10.94 -4.78 7.37
C PHE A 37 -11.01 -3.78 6.22
N CYS A 38 -11.65 -4.12 5.11
CA CYS A 38 -11.62 -3.32 3.88
C CYS A 38 -12.97 -2.68 3.52
N GLN A 39 -14.01 -2.84 4.34
CA GLN A 39 -15.32 -2.20 4.10
C GLN A 39 -15.25 -0.67 4.22
N GLY A 40 -16.14 0.03 3.50
CA GLY A 40 -16.20 1.50 3.52
C GLY A 40 -15.11 2.22 2.71
N PHE A 41 -14.47 1.53 1.76
CA PHE A 41 -13.54 2.18 0.83
C PHE A 41 -14.26 3.22 -0.06
N LEU A 42 -13.56 4.29 -0.40
CA LEU A 42 -14.01 5.35 -1.30
C LEU A 42 -13.84 4.97 -2.78
N GLY A 43 -12.88 4.10 -3.08
CA GLY A 43 -12.60 3.63 -4.43
C GLY A 43 -11.80 2.34 -4.43
N VAL A 44 -11.94 1.56 -5.50
CA VAL A 44 -11.20 0.33 -5.73
C VAL A 44 -10.72 0.27 -7.18
N GLU A 45 -9.47 -0.13 -7.38
CA GLU A 45 -8.86 -0.30 -8.69
C GLU A 45 -8.06 -1.60 -8.75
N GLU A 46 -8.14 -2.34 -9.86
CA GLU A 46 -7.20 -3.44 -10.10
C GLU A 46 -5.81 -2.88 -10.36
N ALA A 47 -4.80 -3.51 -9.75
CA ALA A 47 -3.45 -2.99 -9.78
C ALA A 47 -2.38 -4.07 -9.78
N TRP A 48 -1.16 -3.66 -10.14
CA TRP A 48 0.03 -4.50 -10.17
C TRP A 48 1.20 -3.83 -9.47
N VAL A 49 1.91 -4.60 -8.66
CA VAL A 49 3.17 -4.19 -8.02
C VAL A 49 4.32 -5.05 -8.53
N ARG A 50 5.53 -4.48 -8.62
CA ARG A 50 6.73 -5.25 -8.92
C ARG A 50 7.12 -6.06 -7.69
N GLY A 51 7.19 -7.39 -7.81
CA GLY A 51 7.47 -8.26 -6.68
C GLY A 51 7.48 -9.74 -7.02
N ARG A 52 7.52 -10.56 -5.97
CA ARG A 52 7.38 -12.02 -6.03
C ARG A 52 6.42 -12.46 -4.94
N LEU A 53 5.42 -13.25 -5.34
CA LEU A 53 4.38 -13.73 -4.45
C LEU A 53 4.69 -15.18 -4.05
N PHE A 54 4.54 -15.47 -2.77
CA PHE A 54 4.74 -16.78 -2.19
C PHE A 54 3.51 -17.20 -1.39
N GLU A 55 3.35 -18.50 -1.20
CA GLU A 55 2.38 -19.11 -0.31
C GLU A 55 3.14 -19.83 0.82
N THR A 56 2.71 -19.61 2.06
CA THR A 56 3.18 -20.40 3.22
C THR A 56 2.45 -21.75 3.29
N SER A 57 2.98 -22.70 4.07
CA SER A 57 2.29 -23.98 4.32
C SER A 57 0.86 -23.82 4.88
N SER A 58 0.57 -22.68 5.52
CA SER A 58 -0.73 -22.35 6.09
C SER A 58 -1.63 -21.58 5.12
N ARG A 59 -1.32 -21.55 3.82
CA ARG A 59 -2.06 -20.82 2.77
C ARG A 59 -2.18 -19.32 3.04
N ILE A 60 -1.09 -18.72 3.54
CA ILE A 60 -0.99 -17.27 3.73
C ILE A 60 -0.08 -16.69 2.65
N PRO A 61 -0.50 -15.62 1.95
CA PRO A 61 0.27 -14.98 0.90
C PRO A 61 1.40 -14.13 1.46
N VAL A 62 2.59 -14.24 0.91
CA VAL A 62 3.77 -13.45 1.30
C VAL A 62 4.32 -12.75 0.07
N LEU A 63 4.29 -11.42 0.05
CA LEU A 63 4.86 -10.62 -1.02
C LEU A 63 6.27 -10.15 -0.67
N ARG A 64 7.23 -10.37 -1.57
CA ARG A 64 8.51 -9.65 -1.56
C ARG A 64 8.49 -8.57 -2.63
N VAL A 65 8.97 -7.39 -2.29
CA VAL A 65 9.18 -6.28 -3.23
C VAL A 65 10.67 -5.96 -3.29
N PRO A 66 11.17 -5.41 -4.41
CA PRO A 66 12.53 -4.90 -4.49
C PRO A 66 12.75 -3.78 -3.45
N GLU A 67 13.86 -3.82 -2.72
CA GLU A 67 14.18 -2.79 -1.71
C GLU A 67 14.33 -1.40 -2.36
N GLU A 68 14.78 -1.34 -3.62
CA GLU A 68 14.89 -0.07 -4.36
C GLU A 68 13.54 0.56 -4.74
N ASP A 69 12.44 -0.20 -4.69
CA ASP A 69 11.09 0.31 -4.96
C ASP A 69 10.42 0.85 -3.68
N ILE A 70 11.03 0.65 -2.51
CA ILE A 70 10.49 1.10 -1.23
C ILE A 70 10.81 2.57 -1.02
N LEU A 71 9.77 3.41 -1.10
CA LEU A 71 9.89 4.86 -0.96
C LEU A 71 9.80 5.33 0.50
N ALA A 72 9.07 4.56 1.33
CA ALA A 72 8.95 4.80 2.75
C ALA A 72 8.61 3.50 3.48
N VAL A 73 8.97 3.44 4.77
CA VAL A 73 8.53 2.37 5.69
C VAL A 73 7.48 2.96 6.62
N GLY A 74 6.44 2.19 6.92
CA GLY A 74 5.33 2.64 7.76
C GLY A 74 5.79 2.96 9.18
N THR A 75 5.04 3.84 9.84
CA THR A 75 5.29 4.26 11.22
C THR A 75 4.14 3.88 12.15
N ALA A 76 4.28 4.17 13.45
CA ALA A 76 3.19 4.03 14.41
C ALA A 76 2.12 5.13 14.28
N ASN A 77 2.33 6.13 13.41
CA ASN A 77 1.44 7.26 13.23
C ASN A 77 0.75 7.22 11.84
N PRO A 78 -0.52 6.78 11.77
CA PRO A 78 -1.27 6.66 10.52
C PRO A 78 -1.40 7.97 9.71
N LEU A 79 -1.52 9.12 10.40
CA LEU A 79 -1.60 10.41 9.74
C LEU A 79 -0.26 10.84 9.13
N ALA A 80 0.85 10.52 9.81
CA ALA A 80 2.19 10.76 9.26
C ALA A 80 2.39 9.94 7.99
N ASP A 81 2.00 8.65 8.00
CA ASP A 81 2.11 7.77 6.83
C ASP A 81 1.24 8.25 5.65
N SER A 82 0.04 8.75 5.93
CA SER A 82 -0.85 9.32 4.92
C SER A 82 -0.27 10.63 4.34
N ALA A 83 0.31 11.48 5.18
CA ALA A 83 1.00 12.69 4.76
C ALA A 83 2.24 12.37 3.90
N THR A 84 3.05 11.37 4.28
CA THR A 84 4.20 10.91 3.49
C THR A 84 3.76 10.39 2.12
N GLN A 85 2.68 9.63 2.04
CA GLN A 85 2.10 9.19 0.76
C GLN A 85 1.71 10.40 -0.10
N ALA A 86 1.03 11.40 0.47
CA ALA A 86 0.60 12.59 -0.25
C ALA A 86 1.79 13.42 -0.77
N GLU A 87 2.79 13.64 0.07
CA GLU A 87 4.00 14.39 -0.27
C GLU A 87 4.79 13.71 -1.40
N LEU A 88 5.07 12.41 -1.27
CA LEU A 88 5.81 11.67 -2.28
C LEU A 88 5.02 11.55 -3.59
N THR A 89 3.70 11.41 -3.52
CA THR A 89 2.84 11.44 -4.71
C THR A 89 3.01 12.78 -5.44
N ALA A 90 2.93 13.91 -4.72
CA ALA A 90 3.09 15.23 -5.32
C ALA A 90 4.45 15.40 -6.00
N ARG A 91 5.53 14.85 -5.42
CA ARG A 91 6.88 14.88 -6.01
C ARG A 91 7.03 14.00 -7.25
N VAL A 92 6.45 12.79 -7.24
CA VAL A 92 6.56 11.86 -8.37
C VAL A 92 5.80 12.36 -9.61
N PHE A 93 4.69 13.08 -9.40
CA PHE A 93 3.88 13.65 -10.47
C PHE A 93 4.13 15.15 -10.69
N ASP A 94 5.20 15.69 -10.11
CA ASP A 94 5.64 17.06 -10.39
C ASP A 94 6.21 17.10 -11.83
N PRO A 95 5.64 17.89 -12.75
CA PRO A 95 6.07 17.96 -14.14
C PRO A 95 7.51 18.46 -14.33
N ASP A 96 8.08 19.20 -13.37
CA ASP A 96 9.48 19.67 -13.41
C ASP A 96 10.45 18.68 -12.75
N SER A 97 9.92 17.70 -12.02
CA SER A 97 10.74 16.58 -11.54
C SER A 97 11.03 15.67 -12.72
N SER A 98 12.31 15.48 -13.03
CA SER A 98 12.79 14.40 -13.90
C SER A 98 12.53 13.06 -13.20
N GLY A 99 11.25 12.67 -13.11
CA GLY A 99 10.71 11.52 -12.40
C GLY A 99 11.21 10.23 -13.01
N ARG A 100 12.47 9.90 -12.73
CA ARG A 100 13.05 8.63 -13.07
C ARG A 100 12.74 7.71 -11.90
N LEU A 101 11.68 6.92 -12.05
CA LEU A 101 11.57 5.67 -11.27
C LEU A 101 12.93 4.95 -11.38
N PRO A 102 13.48 4.41 -10.28
CA PRO A 102 14.76 3.74 -10.32
C PRO A 102 14.74 2.68 -11.43
N ALA A 103 15.73 2.77 -12.33
CA ALA A 103 15.92 1.75 -13.34
C ALA A 103 16.18 0.43 -12.62
N ALA A 104 15.44 -0.62 -12.98
CA ALA A 104 15.56 -1.94 -12.38
C ALA A 104 17.04 -2.31 -12.26
N ALA A 105 17.53 -2.43 -11.02
CA ALA A 105 18.87 -2.94 -10.78
C ALA A 105 18.95 -4.39 -11.33
N PRO A 106 20.11 -4.85 -11.82
CA PRO A 106 20.30 -6.25 -12.15
C PRO A 106 20.28 -7.07 -10.85
N GLY A 107 19.07 -7.48 -10.45
CA GLY A 107 18.78 -8.36 -9.33
C GLY A 107 17.87 -9.52 -9.80
N GLU A 108 17.38 -10.32 -8.85
CA GLU A 108 16.45 -11.42 -9.11
C GLU A 108 15.33 -11.02 -10.10
N PRO A 109 14.84 -11.94 -10.95
CA PRO A 109 13.77 -11.63 -11.89
C PRO A 109 12.48 -11.29 -11.13
N TRP A 110 12.23 -10.00 -10.95
CA TRP A 110 10.99 -9.47 -10.37
C TRP A 110 9.86 -9.53 -11.39
N GLY A 111 8.68 -9.98 -10.96
CA GLY A 111 7.48 -10.09 -11.80
C GLY A 111 6.38 -9.13 -11.39
N PRO A 112 5.31 -9.00 -12.19
CA PRO A 112 4.10 -8.31 -11.78
C PRO A 112 3.31 -9.19 -10.79
N VAL A 113 2.92 -8.62 -9.65
CA VAL A 113 1.99 -9.25 -8.70
C VAL A 113 0.66 -8.51 -8.76
N GLN A 114 -0.43 -9.24 -9.02
CA GLN A 114 -1.77 -8.70 -9.15
C GLN A 114 -2.41 -8.49 -7.78
N GLY A 115 -3.05 -7.35 -7.60
CA GLY A 115 -3.81 -6.99 -6.42
C GLY A 115 -4.88 -5.96 -6.71
N GLU A 116 -5.35 -5.33 -5.65
CA GLU A 116 -6.36 -4.27 -5.67
C GLU A 116 -5.85 -3.10 -4.83
N ILE A 117 -6.07 -1.87 -5.28
CA ILE A 117 -5.85 -0.67 -4.47
C ILE A 117 -7.20 -0.26 -3.90
N PHE A 118 -7.28 -0.18 -2.58
CA PHE A 118 -8.39 0.46 -1.89
C PHE A 118 -7.99 1.85 -1.45
N THR A 119 -8.89 2.81 -1.65
CA THR A 119 -8.74 4.19 -1.15
C THR A 119 -9.64 4.39 0.05
N PHE A 120 -9.11 4.94 1.14
CA PHE A 120 -9.81 5.22 2.38
C PHE A 120 -9.55 6.66 2.85
N ASP A 121 -10.42 7.18 3.71
CA ASP A 121 -10.29 8.48 4.38
C ASP A 121 -10.16 8.36 5.92
N ASP A 122 -10.04 7.14 6.44
CA ASP A 122 -9.98 6.82 7.87
C ASP A 122 -8.67 6.15 8.33
N PRO A 123 -7.48 6.65 7.97
CA PRO A 123 -6.20 5.98 8.24
C PRO A 123 -5.97 5.67 9.72
N GLU A 124 -6.42 6.56 10.63
CA GLU A 124 -6.29 6.40 12.08
C GLU A 124 -7.03 5.19 12.65
N ILE A 125 -8.08 4.73 11.98
CA ILE A 125 -8.84 3.53 12.35
C ILE A 125 -8.34 2.33 11.54
N ARG A 126 -8.14 2.55 10.24
CA ARG A 126 -7.82 1.50 9.26
C ARG A 126 -6.47 0.86 9.51
N LEU A 127 -5.42 1.68 9.62
CA LEU A 127 -4.05 1.19 9.71
C LEU A 127 -3.83 0.40 11.01
N PRO A 128 -4.21 0.87 12.21
CA PRO A 128 -4.02 0.08 13.42
C PRO A 128 -4.77 -1.26 13.42
N ALA A 129 -5.93 -1.34 12.76
CA ALA A 129 -6.67 -2.60 12.65
C ALA A 129 -5.94 -3.62 11.77
N ILE A 130 -5.46 -3.20 10.60
CA ILE A 130 -4.73 -4.06 9.67
C ILE A 130 -3.32 -4.38 10.19
N ASP A 131 -2.65 -3.43 10.86
CA ASP A 131 -1.34 -3.66 11.49
C ASP A 131 -1.38 -4.79 12.51
N ARG A 132 -2.45 -4.87 13.31
CA ARG A 132 -2.63 -5.98 14.26
C ARG A 132 -2.84 -7.31 13.55
N LEU A 133 -3.58 -7.32 12.45
CA LEU A 133 -3.80 -8.53 11.64
C LEU A 133 -2.49 -9.01 11.01
N GLU A 134 -1.74 -8.09 10.40
CA GLU A 134 -0.52 -8.38 9.64
C GLU A 134 0.74 -8.46 10.54
N GLY A 135 0.59 -8.27 11.84
CA GLY A 135 1.70 -8.33 12.80
C GLY A 135 2.77 -7.27 12.53
N PHE A 136 2.36 -6.08 12.08
CA PHE A 136 3.26 -4.95 11.87
C PHE A 136 3.55 -4.25 13.19
N ASN A 137 4.83 -4.10 13.53
CA ASN A 137 5.28 -3.44 14.74
C ASN A 137 6.53 -2.57 14.47
N PRO A 138 6.37 -1.26 14.24
CA PRO A 138 7.50 -0.38 13.95
C PRO A 138 8.44 -0.31 15.16
N GLY A 139 9.71 -0.68 14.96
CA GLY A 139 10.73 -0.75 16.02
C GLY A 139 10.84 -2.12 16.72
N GLY A 140 10.05 -3.10 16.29
CA GLY A 140 10.16 -4.50 16.73
C GLY A 140 10.16 -5.46 15.55
N LEU A 141 9.99 -6.75 15.85
CA LEU A 141 9.89 -7.79 14.83
C LEU A 141 8.54 -7.69 14.11
N CYS A 142 8.58 -7.71 12.78
CA CYS A 142 7.39 -7.66 11.93
C CYS A 142 7.17 -8.99 11.22
N LEU A 143 5.93 -9.50 11.23
CA LEU A 143 5.54 -10.60 10.33
C LEU A 143 5.46 -10.06 8.89
N TYR A 144 4.72 -8.96 8.72
CA TYR A 144 4.77 -8.14 7.53
C TYR A 144 5.24 -6.72 7.85
N ARG A 145 6.09 -6.17 6.98
CA ARG A 145 6.52 -4.76 7.03
C ARG A 145 5.59 -3.93 6.15
N ARG A 146 4.98 -2.88 6.70
CA ARG A 146 4.23 -1.90 5.89
C ARG A 146 5.20 -1.00 5.15
N VAL A 147 5.09 -0.95 3.83
CA VAL A 147 5.99 -0.17 2.95
C VAL A 147 5.19 0.57 1.89
N LEU A 148 5.66 1.76 1.52
CA LEU A 148 5.09 2.57 0.45
C LEU A 148 5.86 2.30 -0.84
N VAL A 149 5.16 1.89 -1.89
CA VAL A 149 5.76 1.51 -3.18
C VAL A 149 4.97 2.05 -4.36
N PRO A 150 5.59 2.17 -5.55
CA PRO A 150 4.89 2.40 -6.79
C PRO A 150 4.06 1.17 -7.21
N VAL A 151 2.81 1.41 -7.58
CA VAL A 151 1.87 0.42 -8.11
C VAL A 151 1.24 0.93 -9.41
N ARG A 152 0.94 0.03 -10.34
CA ARG A 152 0.31 0.37 -11.63
C ARG A 152 -1.17 0.02 -11.58
N ALA A 153 -2.06 0.98 -11.80
CA ALA A 153 -3.51 0.80 -11.85
C ALA A 153 -4.08 1.52 -13.08
N GLY A 154 -4.84 0.81 -13.93
CA GLY A 154 -5.51 1.42 -15.09
C GLY A 154 -4.59 2.21 -16.05
N GLY A 155 -3.30 1.86 -16.14
CA GLY A 155 -2.30 2.58 -16.94
C GLY A 155 -1.60 3.73 -16.22
N ASN A 156 -2.10 4.13 -15.05
CA ASN A 156 -1.48 5.14 -14.20
C ASN A 156 -0.53 4.50 -13.19
N LEU A 157 0.48 5.27 -12.80
CA LEU A 157 1.29 4.96 -11.63
C LEU A 157 0.60 5.60 -10.41
N LEU A 158 0.52 4.88 -9.31
CA LEU A 158 0.07 5.39 -8.01
C LEU A 158 1.07 4.97 -6.94
N LEU A 159 1.10 5.68 -5.81
CA LEU A 159 1.80 5.22 -4.61
C LEU A 159 0.79 4.65 -3.63
N ALA A 160 1.07 3.44 -3.14
CA ALA A 160 0.20 2.76 -2.19
C ALA A 160 1.02 2.05 -1.11
N TRP A 161 0.48 2.05 0.10
CA TRP A 161 0.99 1.25 1.19
C TRP A 161 0.64 -0.22 0.94
N LEU A 162 1.56 -1.13 1.25
CA LEU A 162 1.30 -2.57 1.25
C LEU A 162 2.07 -3.25 2.37
N TYR A 163 1.69 -4.49 2.68
CA TYR A 163 2.36 -5.33 3.66
C TYR A 163 3.28 -6.30 2.95
N ALA A 164 4.60 -6.03 2.95
CA ALA A 164 5.62 -6.90 2.38
C ALA A 164 6.17 -7.88 3.43
N ALA A 165 6.87 -8.91 3.01
CA ALA A 165 7.55 -9.85 3.89
C ALA A 165 8.42 -9.12 4.92
N GLY A 166 8.13 -9.30 6.20
CA GLY A 166 8.97 -8.81 7.30
C GLY A 166 10.21 -9.68 7.54
N ASP A 167 10.85 -9.44 8.69
CA ASP A 167 12.18 -9.98 9.02
C ASP A 167 12.18 -11.50 9.32
N HIS A 168 11.02 -12.06 9.67
CA HIS A 168 10.90 -13.43 10.13
C HIS A 168 9.83 -14.22 9.36
N TRP A 169 10.24 -14.79 8.24
CA TRP A 169 9.49 -15.88 7.59
C TRP A 169 10.24 -17.20 7.78
N GLY A 170 10.03 -17.81 8.94
CA GLY A 170 10.57 -19.13 9.28
C GLY A 170 9.69 -20.25 8.71
N GLY A 171 9.82 -20.56 7.42
CA GLY A 171 9.04 -21.64 6.82
C GLY A 171 9.33 -21.88 5.34
N ARG A 172 8.86 -23.01 4.82
CA ARG A 172 8.92 -23.30 3.38
C ARG A 172 7.92 -22.41 2.65
N LEU A 173 8.44 -21.51 1.83
CA LEU A 173 7.65 -20.67 0.94
C LEU A 173 7.56 -21.33 -0.45
N ARG A 174 6.34 -21.51 -0.96
CA ARG A 174 6.11 -21.94 -2.34
C ARG A 174 5.88 -20.70 -3.19
N GLU A 175 6.72 -20.44 -4.17
CA GLU A 175 6.50 -19.34 -5.10
C GLU A 175 5.24 -19.55 -5.94
N LEU A 176 4.52 -18.47 -6.21
CA LEU A 176 3.39 -18.38 -7.13
C LEU A 176 3.86 -17.63 -8.38
N PRO A 177 4.35 -18.34 -9.41
CA PRO A 177 5.06 -17.72 -10.55
C PRO A 177 4.18 -16.81 -11.42
N GLY A 178 2.86 -16.87 -11.28
CA GLY A 178 1.93 -15.94 -11.94
C GLY A 178 1.73 -14.62 -11.22
N GLY A 179 2.25 -14.46 -9.99
CA GLY A 179 1.99 -13.26 -9.18
C GLY A 179 0.52 -13.07 -8.80
N ILE A 180 -0.29 -14.13 -8.87
CA ILE A 180 -1.71 -14.10 -8.61
C ILE A 180 -2.00 -14.99 -7.41
N TRP A 181 -2.67 -14.42 -6.42
CA TRP A 181 -3.22 -15.19 -5.30
C TRP A 181 -4.48 -15.96 -5.76
N PRO A 182 -4.52 -17.29 -5.61
CA PRO A 182 -5.64 -18.09 -6.08
C PRO A 182 -6.92 -17.75 -5.31
N PRO A 183 -8.10 -17.87 -5.95
CA PRO A 183 -9.39 -17.71 -5.28
C PRO A 183 -9.54 -18.71 -4.13
N ALA A 184 -10.30 -18.29 -3.10
CA ALA A 184 -10.61 -19.09 -1.91
C ALA A 184 -11.50 -20.31 -2.23
#